data_AF-W2TSQ9-F1
#
_entry.id   AF-W2TSQ9-F1
#
_cell.length_a   1.000
_cell.length_b   1.000
_cell.length_c   1.000
_cell.angle_alpha   90.00
_cell.angle_beta   90.00
_cell.angle_gamma   90.00
#
_symmetry.space_group_name_H-M   'P 1'
#
loop_
_entity.id
_entity.type
_entity.pdbx_description
1 polymer ?
#
loop_
_entity_poly.entity_id
_entity_poly.type
_entity_poly.pdbx_seq_one_letter_code
_entity_poly.pdbx_strand_id
1 'polypeptide(L)'
;MQQETSPSWEILHRDALYARKSRAERTIYQSAAVKALPVTRKTTEEESRKDERVSQVIWMLRTGTWPSKPKEQINSWKALSHEMSVQNGCLYFGHPGMARMKMLARGYVYWTDINRDIEEAARHCRNCQEAAKMPKKT
;
A
#
# COMPACT_ATOMS: atom_id res chain seq x y z
N MET A 1 39.76 -2.56 -34.33
CA MET A 1 39.71 -3.56 -33.25
C MET A 1 38.37 -3.41 -32.57
N GLN A 2 37.48 -4.36 -32.81
CA GLN A 2 36.07 -4.32 -32.39
C GLN A 2 36.00 -4.55 -30.87
N GLN A 3 35.19 -3.77 -30.16
CA GLN A 3 34.91 -3.98 -28.73
C GLN A 3 33.85 -5.08 -28.62
N GLU A 4 34.24 -6.21 -28.02
CA GLU A 4 33.40 -7.38 -27.80
C GLU A 4 32.38 -7.12 -26.68
N THR A 5 31.15 -7.57 -26.91
CA THR A 5 29.98 -7.47 -26.02
C THR A 5 30.14 -8.33 -24.77
N SER A 6 29.76 -7.78 -23.60
CA SER A 6 29.85 -8.46 -22.31
C SER A 6 29.11 -9.82 -22.28
N PRO A 7 29.61 -10.85 -21.56
CA PRO A 7 29.10 -12.21 -21.69
C PRO A 7 27.80 -12.48 -20.91
N SER A 8 26.95 -13.34 -21.48
CA SER A 8 25.62 -13.78 -21.03
C SER A 8 25.48 -14.20 -19.55
N TRP A 9 26.57 -14.56 -18.86
CA TRP A 9 26.53 -14.95 -17.44
C TRP A 9 26.38 -13.77 -16.46
N GLU A 10 26.66 -12.53 -16.87
CA GLU A 10 26.37 -11.32 -16.07
C GLU A 10 24.86 -11.01 -15.97
N ILE A 11 24.07 -11.47 -16.94
CA ILE A 11 22.61 -11.28 -16.99
C ILE A 11 21.93 -12.22 -15.98
N LEU A 12 22.38 -13.48 -15.92
CA LEU A 12 21.85 -14.48 -14.96
C LEU A 12 22.22 -14.16 -13.50
N HIS A 13 23.35 -13.50 -13.24
CA HIS A 13 23.74 -13.09 -11.89
C HIS A 13 22.92 -11.89 -11.37
N ARG A 14 22.43 -11.01 -12.26
CA ARG A 14 21.54 -9.90 -11.93
C ARG A 14 20.12 -10.38 -11.60
N ASP A 15 19.64 -11.40 -12.32
CA ASP A 15 18.31 -12.01 -12.11
C ASP A 15 18.24 -12.80 -10.79
N ALA A 16 19.34 -13.43 -10.37
CA ALA A 16 19.41 -14.12 -9.08
C ALA A 16 19.53 -13.15 -7.87
N LEU A 17 20.16 -11.98 -8.05
CA LEU A 17 20.29 -10.95 -7.01
C LEU A 17 19.00 -10.15 -6.79
N TYR A 18 18.15 -10.01 -7.83
CA TYR A 18 16.86 -9.32 -7.71
C TYR A 18 15.77 -10.22 -7.10
N ALA A 19 15.78 -11.52 -7.40
CA ALA A 19 14.80 -12.48 -6.88
C ALA A 19 15.01 -12.84 -5.39
N ARG A 20 16.16 -12.50 -4.80
CA ARG A 20 16.56 -12.92 -3.45
C ARG A 20 16.94 -11.78 -2.50
N LYS A 21 16.47 -10.55 -2.75
CA LYS A 21 16.69 -9.45 -1.78
C LYS A 21 16.03 -9.79 -0.44
N SER A 22 16.88 -10.11 0.52
CA SER A 22 16.52 -10.55 1.86
C SER A 22 15.61 -9.52 2.53
N ARG A 23 14.82 -9.95 3.52
CA ARG A 23 14.01 -9.08 4.37
C ARG A 23 14.83 -7.88 4.92
N ALA A 24 16.14 -8.05 5.12
CA ALA A 24 17.06 -7.02 5.58
C ALA A 24 17.33 -5.91 4.54
N GLU A 25 17.53 -6.23 3.26
CA GLU A 25 17.78 -5.20 2.23
C GLU A 25 16.55 -4.34 1.94
N ARG A 26 15.35 -4.96 1.98
CA ARG A 26 14.07 -4.23 1.96
C ARG A 26 13.98 -3.24 3.14
N THR A 27 14.47 -3.66 4.31
CA THR A 27 14.52 -2.81 5.51
C THR A 27 15.55 -1.70 5.40
N ILE A 28 16.68 -1.92 4.71
CA ILE A 28 17.75 -0.91 4.52
C ILE A 28 17.28 0.20 3.56
N TYR A 29 16.74 -0.15 2.40
CA TYR A 29 16.19 0.82 1.43
C TYR A 29 15.06 1.65 2.05
N GLN A 30 14.28 1.04 2.93
CA GLN A 30 13.13 1.65 3.58
C GLN A 30 13.45 2.30 4.92
N SER A 31 14.70 2.30 5.40
CA SER A 31 15.03 2.88 6.72
C SER A 31 15.89 4.14 6.65
N ALA A 32 16.90 4.23 5.78
CA ALA A 32 17.66 5.48 5.65
C ALA A 32 16.86 6.56 4.92
N ALA A 33 16.27 6.21 3.77
CA ALA A 33 15.45 7.12 2.98
C ALA A 33 14.18 7.58 3.72
N VAL A 34 13.51 6.68 4.48
CA VAL A 34 12.31 7.02 5.25
C VAL A 34 12.64 7.83 6.50
N LYS A 35 13.78 7.58 7.16
CA LYS A 35 14.23 8.41 8.31
C LYS A 35 14.61 9.84 7.88
N ALA A 36 15.01 10.04 6.63
CA ALA A 36 15.33 11.34 6.08
C ALA A 36 14.09 12.15 5.64
N LEU A 37 12.89 11.55 5.64
CA LEU A 37 11.66 12.28 5.30
C LEU A 37 11.26 13.22 6.45
N PRO A 38 10.79 14.45 6.14
CA PRO A 38 10.35 15.40 7.15
C PRO A 38 9.13 14.89 7.94
N VAL A 39 8.44 13.89 7.41
CA VAL A 39 7.29 13.23 8.05
C VAL A 39 7.61 11.75 8.21
N THR A 40 7.82 11.34 9.47
CA THR A 40 8.00 9.94 9.83
C THR A 40 6.67 9.32 10.26
N ARG A 41 6.49 8.00 10.08
CA ARG A 41 5.30 7.25 10.53
C ARG A 41 4.90 7.57 11.98
N LYS A 42 5.87 7.69 12.91
CA LYS A 42 5.59 8.03 14.32
C LYS A 42 4.97 9.42 14.46
N THR A 43 5.50 10.39 13.74
CA THR A 43 4.97 11.76 13.71
C THR A 43 3.57 11.78 13.11
N THR A 44 3.33 11.08 11.99
CA THR A 44 1.98 10.96 11.40
C THR A 44 0.99 10.31 12.38
N GLU A 45 1.44 9.30 13.14
CA GLU A 45 0.61 8.64 14.15
C GLU A 45 0.25 9.60 15.29
N GLU A 46 1.22 10.32 15.83
CA GLU A 46 1.01 11.32 16.90
C GLU A 46 0.07 12.43 16.44
N GLU A 47 0.27 12.98 15.24
CA GLU A 47 -0.61 14.00 14.68
C GLU A 47 -2.01 13.45 14.37
N SER A 48 -2.12 12.21 13.87
CA SER A 48 -3.42 11.56 13.65
C SER A 48 -4.20 11.37 14.95
N ARG A 49 -3.52 11.11 16.08
CA ARG A 49 -4.15 11.01 17.40
C ARG A 49 -4.64 12.35 17.93
N LYS A 50 -3.98 13.46 17.57
CA LYS A 50 -4.41 14.81 17.96
C LYS A 50 -5.64 15.26 17.15
N ASP A 51 -5.75 14.81 15.91
CA ASP A 51 -6.91 15.09 15.07
C ASP A 51 -8.13 14.29 15.55
N GLU A 52 -9.15 15.02 16.03
CA GLU A 52 -10.40 14.45 16.54
C GLU A 52 -11.12 13.62 15.48
N ARG A 53 -11.13 14.07 14.22
CA ARG A 53 -11.87 13.42 13.13
C ARG A 53 -11.16 12.14 12.71
N VAL A 54 -9.86 12.19 12.49
CA VAL A 54 -9.06 11.02 12.09
C VAL A 54 -9.07 9.97 13.19
N SER A 55 -8.93 10.39 14.46
CA SER A 55 -9.05 9.49 15.61
C SER A 55 -10.41 8.81 15.70
N GLN A 56 -11.49 9.56 15.43
CA GLN A 56 -12.84 9.02 15.42
C GLN A 56 -13.02 7.98 14.29
N VAL A 57 -12.54 8.27 13.08
CA VAL A 57 -12.60 7.33 11.94
C VAL A 57 -11.77 6.07 12.22
N ILE A 58 -10.56 6.21 12.78
CA ILE A 58 -9.71 5.08 13.19
C ILE A 58 -10.44 4.18 14.20
N TRP A 59 -11.13 4.78 15.18
CA TRP A 59 -11.94 4.04 16.14
C TRP A 59 -13.09 3.29 15.45
N MET A 60 -13.85 3.96 14.57
CA MET A 60 -14.97 3.35 13.83
C MET A 60 -14.51 2.16 12.97
N LEU A 61 -13.36 2.26 12.31
CA LEU A 61 -12.78 1.17 11.51
C LEU A 61 -12.35 -0.02 12.38
N ARG A 62 -11.85 0.24 13.59
CA ARG A 62 -11.45 -0.82 14.53
C ARG A 62 -12.64 -1.53 15.15
N THR A 63 -13.68 -0.80 15.53
CA THR A 63 -14.87 -1.35 16.20
C THR A 63 -15.93 -1.86 15.23
N GLY A 64 -15.83 -1.53 13.95
CA GLY A 64 -16.83 -1.85 12.93
C GLY A 64 -18.17 -1.13 13.12
N THR A 65 -18.25 -0.20 14.08
CA THR A 65 -19.50 0.46 14.48
C THR A 65 -19.53 1.87 13.91
N TRP A 66 -20.49 2.13 13.02
CA TRP A 66 -20.70 3.43 12.40
C TRP A 66 -22.00 4.06 12.90
N PRO A 67 -22.01 5.36 13.22
CA PRO A 67 -23.25 6.05 13.60
C PRO A 67 -24.26 5.99 12.45
N SER A 68 -25.54 5.84 12.79
CA SER A 68 -26.65 5.80 11.84
C SER A 68 -26.82 7.12 11.08
N LYS A 69 -26.49 8.26 11.72
CA LYS A 69 -26.41 9.59 11.10
C LYS A 69 -25.04 10.21 11.39
N PRO A 70 -24.02 9.90 10.58
CA PRO A 70 -22.71 10.54 10.73
C PRO A 70 -22.83 12.04 10.45
N LYS A 71 -21.99 12.85 11.11
CA LYS A 71 -21.82 14.26 10.74
C LYS A 71 -21.45 14.34 9.25
N GLU A 72 -21.89 15.37 8.55
CA GLU A 72 -21.80 15.50 7.08
C GLU A 72 -20.39 15.22 6.52
N GLN A 73 -19.35 15.61 7.26
CA GLN A 73 -17.95 15.42 6.91
C GLN A 73 -17.43 13.97 7.04
N ILE A 74 -18.15 13.08 7.73
CA ILE A 74 -17.79 11.66 7.96
C ILE A 74 -18.48 10.75 6.94
N ASN A 75 -19.59 11.20 6.31
CA ASN A 75 -20.35 10.40 5.33
C ASN A 75 -19.49 9.91 4.17
N SER A 76 -18.57 10.75 3.67
CA SER A 76 -17.63 10.39 2.61
C SER A 76 -16.71 9.23 2.99
N TRP A 77 -16.33 9.13 4.28
CA TRP A 77 -15.39 8.14 4.78
C TRP A 77 -16.03 6.76 4.97
N LYS A 78 -17.33 6.71 5.30
CA LYS A 78 -18.08 5.44 5.37
C LYS A 78 -18.13 4.76 4.00
N ALA A 79 -18.30 5.53 2.92
CA ALA A 79 -18.29 4.98 1.57
C ALA A 79 -16.91 4.41 1.18
N LEU A 80 -15.84 5.00 1.70
CA LEU A 80 -14.44 4.61 1.45
C LEU A 80 -13.89 3.61 2.48
N SER A 81 -14.68 3.19 3.47
CA SER A 81 -14.17 2.42 4.61
C SER A 81 -13.53 1.09 4.21
N HIS A 82 -13.96 0.48 3.12
CA HIS A 82 -13.41 -0.76 2.57
C HIS A 82 -12.09 -0.54 1.80
N GLU A 83 -11.83 0.69 1.34
CA GLU A 83 -10.56 1.08 0.72
C GLU A 83 -9.50 1.46 1.77
N MET A 84 -9.94 1.61 3.01
CA MET A 84 -9.15 2.14 4.11
C MET A 84 -8.74 1.06 5.10
N SER A 85 -7.53 1.17 5.62
CA SER A 85 -7.01 0.30 6.66
C SER A 85 -6.29 1.12 7.73
N VAL A 86 -6.30 0.62 8.96
CA VAL A 86 -5.54 1.21 10.05
C VAL A 86 -4.32 0.34 10.29
N GLN A 87 -3.13 0.91 10.13
CA GLN A 87 -1.86 0.24 10.42
C GLN A 87 -1.06 1.09 11.40
N ASN A 88 -0.63 0.52 12.52
CA ASN A 88 0.17 1.21 13.53
C ASN A 88 -0.41 2.58 13.94
N GLY A 89 -1.72 2.67 14.12
CA GLY A 89 -2.39 3.92 14.52
C GLY A 89 -2.48 5.00 13.44
N CYS A 90 -1.97 4.75 12.23
CA CYS A 90 -2.14 5.61 11.07
C CYS A 90 -3.23 5.06 10.14
N LEU A 91 -3.90 5.97 9.45
CA LEU A 91 -4.93 5.66 8.47
C LEU A 91 -4.32 5.59 7.07
N TYR A 92 -4.57 4.50 6.36
CA TYR A 92 -4.02 4.25 5.02
C TYR A 92 -5.12 3.97 4.02
N PHE A 93 -4.96 4.53 2.81
CA PHE A 93 -5.70 4.11 1.63
C PHE A 93 -4.92 3.00 0.94
N GLY A 94 -5.22 1.76 1.31
CA GLY A 94 -4.45 0.59 0.89
C GLY A 94 -5.14 -0.28 -0.16
N HIS A 95 -6.46 -0.15 -0.30
CA HIS A 95 -7.26 -1.07 -1.11
C HIS A 95 -8.10 -0.36 -2.19
N PRO A 96 -7.51 0.49 -3.05
CA PRO A 96 -8.25 1.27 -4.06
C PRO A 96 -8.76 0.43 -5.24
N GLY A 97 -8.72 -0.90 -5.13
CA GLY A 97 -9.00 -1.86 -6.20
C GLY A 97 -7.81 -2.12 -7.12
N MET A 98 -7.78 -3.33 -7.70
CA MET A 98 -6.66 -3.82 -8.52
C MET A 98 -6.32 -2.91 -9.70
N ALA A 99 -7.31 -2.31 -10.37
CA ALA A 99 -7.07 -1.41 -11.48
C ALA A 99 -6.25 -0.18 -11.06
N ARG A 100 -6.65 0.48 -9.97
CA ARG A 100 -5.93 1.65 -9.44
C ARG A 100 -4.58 1.28 -8.83
N MET A 101 -4.46 0.11 -8.18
CA MET A 101 -3.18 -0.40 -7.70
C MET A 101 -2.17 -0.57 -8.85
N LYS A 102 -2.58 -1.16 -9.99
CA LYS A 102 -1.74 -1.29 -11.18
C LYS A 102 -1.31 0.07 -11.75
N MET A 103 -2.24 1.02 -11.85
CA MET A 103 -1.94 2.37 -12.33
C MET A 103 -0.89 3.07 -11.47
N LEU A 104 -1.08 3.06 -10.14
CA LEU A 104 -0.14 3.71 -9.22
C LEU A 104 1.23 3.05 -9.28
N ALA A 105 1.30 1.72 -9.22
CA ALA A 105 2.57 1.01 -9.21
C ALA A 105 3.42 1.32 -10.46
N ARG A 106 2.81 1.31 -11.65
CA ARG A 106 3.48 1.65 -12.91
C ARG A 106 3.99 3.09 -13.00
N GLY A 107 3.46 4.00 -12.17
CA GLY A 107 3.91 5.40 -12.10
C GLY A 107 5.16 5.62 -11.25
N TYR A 108 5.48 4.70 -10.34
CA TYR A 108 6.60 4.84 -9.40
C TYR A 108 7.72 3.82 -9.62
N VAL A 109 7.39 2.64 -10.15
CA VAL A 109 8.30 1.48 -10.21
C VAL A 109 8.02 0.64 -11.46
N TYR A 110 9.06 -0.07 -11.93
CA TYR A 110 8.98 -0.89 -13.13
C TYR A 110 9.63 -2.27 -12.93
N TRP A 111 8.92 -3.33 -13.32
CA TRP A 111 9.43 -4.67 -13.60
C TRP A 111 8.42 -5.44 -14.47
N THR A 112 8.88 -6.52 -15.12
CA THR A 112 8.12 -7.27 -16.13
C THR A 112 6.79 -7.83 -15.61
N ASP A 113 6.77 -8.27 -14.36
CA ASP A 113 5.66 -9.00 -13.75
C ASP A 113 4.81 -8.20 -12.75
N ILE A 114 4.94 -6.87 -12.76
CA ILE A 114 4.28 -5.96 -11.82
C ILE A 114 2.77 -6.21 -11.68
N ASN A 115 2.09 -6.51 -12.78
CA ASN A 115 0.65 -6.77 -12.75
C ASN A 115 0.32 -8.09 -12.07
N ARG A 116 1.12 -9.15 -12.35
CA ARG A 116 0.92 -10.48 -11.77
C ARG A 116 1.11 -10.42 -10.26
N ASP A 117 2.17 -9.75 -9.80
CA ASP A 117 2.47 -9.62 -8.37
C ASP A 117 1.40 -8.81 -7.64
N ILE A 118 0.86 -7.75 -8.25
CA ILE A 118 -0.26 -6.97 -7.69
C ILE A 118 -1.53 -7.82 -7.61
N GLU A 119 -1.85 -8.59 -8.64
CA GLU A 119 -3.01 -9.47 -8.65
C GLU A 119 -2.89 -10.58 -7.61
N GLU A 120 -1.71 -11.16 -7.47
CA GLU A 120 -1.43 -12.19 -6.47
C GLU A 120 -1.50 -11.63 -5.05
N ALA A 121 -0.94 -10.44 -4.80
CA ALA A 121 -1.06 -9.75 -3.53
C ALA A 121 -2.53 -9.42 -3.19
N ALA A 122 -3.30 -8.94 -4.17
CA ALA A 122 -4.73 -8.66 -3.99
C ALA A 122 -5.55 -9.93 -3.76
N ARG A 123 -5.22 -11.04 -4.43
CA ARG A 123 -5.86 -12.35 -4.23
C ARG A 123 -5.68 -12.89 -2.82
N HIS A 124 -4.55 -12.64 -2.18
CA HIS A 124 -4.28 -13.08 -0.81
C HIS A 124 -4.66 -12.04 0.26
N CYS A 125 -5.18 -10.87 -0.14
CA CYS A 125 -5.58 -9.82 0.78
C CYS A 125 -7.05 -9.98 1.20
N ARG A 126 -7.28 -10.22 2.50
CA ARG A 126 -8.63 -10.36 3.08
C ARG A 126 -9.56 -9.17 2.76
N ASN A 127 -9.06 -7.94 2.92
CA ASN A 127 -9.86 -6.73 2.66
C ASN A 127 -10.28 -6.64 1.19
N CYS A 128 -9.37 -6.95 0.26
CA CYS A 128 -9.68 -6.98 -1.17
C CYS A 128 -10.73 -8.06 -1.50
N GLN A 129 -10.65 -9.23 -0.86
CA GLN A 129 -11.62 -10.30 -1.05
C GLN A 129 -13.01 -9.93 -0.51
N GLU A 130 -13.08 -9.30 0.67
CA GLU A 130 -14.34 -8.86 1.27
C GLU A 130 -15.01 -7.76 0.44
N ALA A 131 -14.23 -6.78 -0.04
CA ALA A 131 -14.74 -5.70 -0.89
C ALA A 131 -15.25 -6.20 -2.25
N ALA A 132 -14.60 -7.21 -2.85
CA ALA A 132 -15.02 -7.78 -4.14
C ALA A 132 -16.38 -8.49 -4.10
N LYS A 133 -16.87 -8.88 -2.91
CA LYS A 133 -18.17 -9.53 -2.72
C LYS A 133 -19.35 -8.55 -2.74
N MET A 134 -19.09 -7.24 -2.64
CA MET A 134 -20.15 -6.25 -2.76
C MET A 134 -20.63 -6.14 -4.21
N PRO A 135 -21.95 -6.13 -4.47
CA PRO A 135 -22.46 -5.94 -5.82
C PRO A 135 -22.00 -4.58 -6.35
N LYS A 136 -21.53 -4.57 -7.60
CA LYS A 136 -21.21 -3.32 -8.31
C LYS A 136 -22.49 -2.51 -8.40
N LYS A 137 -22.46 -1.26 -7.95
CA LYS A 137 -23.53 -0.31 -8.23
C LYS A 137 -23.52 -0.03 -9.73
N THR A 138 -24.46 -0.64 -10.45
CA THR A 138 -24.82 -0.28 -11.82
C THR A 138 -25.74 0.93 -11.77
#